data_AF-A0A2M7CXV0-F1
#
_entry.id   AF-A0A2M7CXV0-F1
#
_cell.length_a   1.000
_cell.length_b   1.000
_cell.length_c   1.000
_cell.angle_alpha   90.00
_cell.angle_beta   90.00
_cell.angle_gamma   90.00
#
_symmetry.space_group_name_H-M   'P 1'
#
loop_
_entity.id
_entity.type
_entity.pdbx_description
1 polymer ?
#
loop_
_entity_poly.entity_id
_entity_poly.type
_entity_poly.pdbx_seq_one_letter_code
_entity_poly.pdbx_strand_id
1 'polypeptide(L)'
;MTTIIMLFILPLGIVFYFFDKKTRKINTKLFDEHVEKIKASDLTQKEKLNIIDEMYYKNGYKIAHKTLDLLVVEKKHFNLGVLFIFFGLLSYFGLPLYYIYYRFILKPEEIRVSFE
;
A
#
# COMPACT_ATOMS: atom_id res chain seq x y z
N MET A 1 25.79 21.95 -9.75
CA MET A 1 24.57 21.29 -10.28
C MET A 1 23.90 20.41 -9.24
N THR A 2 24.64 19.53 -8.56
CA THR A 2 24.11 18.57 -7.57
C THR A 2 23.34 19.23 -6.42
N THR A 3 23.82 20.35 -5.87
CA THR A 3 23.19 21.04 -4.71
C THR A 3 21.85 21.71 -5.04
N ILE A 4 21.71 22.25 -6.26
CA ILE A 4 20.47 22.89 -6.72
C ILE A 4 19.38 21.83 -6.87
N ILE A 5 19.72 20.66 -7.43
CA ILE A 5 18.79 19.53 -7.58
C ILE A 5 18.35 19.03 -6.19
N MET A 6 19.25 18.92 -5.22
CA MET A 6 18.90 18.52 -3.84
C MET A 6 17.91 19.47 -3.16
N LEU A 7 18.02 20.78 -3.42
CA LEU A 7 17.13 21.80 -2.86
C LEU A 7 15.66 21.54 -3.24
N PHE A 8 15.41 20.98 -4.43
CA PHE A 8 14.06 20.68 -4.90
C PHE A 8 13.61 19.26 -4.60
N ILE A 9 14.52 18.30 -4.44
CA ILE A 9 14.19 16.90 -4.13
C ILE A 9 13.43 16.79 -2.81
N LEU A 10 13.86 17.51 -1.76
CA LEU A 10 13.22 17.40 -0.45
C LEU A 10 11.77 17.96 -0.46
N PRO A 11 11.50 19.19 -0.96
CA PRO A 11 10.13 19.67 -1.14
C PRO A 11 9.27 18.74 -2.00
N LEU A 12 9.83 18.23 -3.11
CA LEU A 12 9.13 17.25 -3.96
C LEU A 12 8.78 15.99 -3.18
N GLY A 13 9.72 15.43 -2.42
CA GLY A 13 9.50 14.25 -1.60
C GLY A 13 8.37 14.43 -0.57
N ILE A 14 8.29 15.61 0.06
CA ILE A 14 7.19 15.95 0.97
C ILE A 14 5.85 15.99 0.23
N VAL A 15 5.80 16.63 -0.94
CA VAL A 15 4.58 16.68 -1.77
C VAL A 15 4.15 15.27 -2.17
N PHE A 16 5.08 14.46 -2.70
CA PHE A 16 4.83 13.07 -3.07
C PHE A 16 4.37 12.23 -1.87
N TYR A 17 4.92 12.48 -0.67
CA TYR A 17 4.48 11.77 0.54
C TYR A 17 3.01 12.01 0.86
N PHE A 18 2.55 13.26 0.77
CA PHE A 18 1.14 13.59 0.97
C PHE A 18 0.24 13.05 -0.15
N PHE A 19 0.72 13.10 -1.41
CA PHE A 19 0.02 12.50 -2.55
C PHE A 19 -0.12 10.99 -2.38
N ASP A 20 0.94 10.26 -2.05
CA ASP A 20 0.92 8.81 -1.79
C ASP A 20 -0.07 8.47 -0.67
N LYS A 21 -0.06 9.25 0.42
CA LYS A 21 -1.01 9.06 1.54
C LYS A 21 -2.46 9.29 1.10
N LYS A 22 -2.72 10.32 0.28
CA LYS A 22 -4.07 10.62 -0.23
C LYS A 22 -4.55 9.54 -1.19
N THR A 23 -3.73 9.16 -2.17
CA THR A 23 -4.03 8.09 -3.13
C THR A 23 -4.29 6.77 -2.44
N ARG A 24 -3.51 6.43 -1.40
CA ARG A 24 -3.75 5.21 -0.61
C ARG A 24 -5.13 5.22 0.06
N LYS A 25 -5.52 6.34 0.67
CA LYS A 25 -6.85 6.48 1.30
C LYS A 25 -7.98 6.34 0.28
N ILE A 26 -7.82 6.91 -0.92
CA ILE A 26 -8.82 6.79 -1.99
C ILE A 26 -8.92 5.34 -2.48
N ASN A 27 -7.78 4.69 -2.74
CA ASN A 27 -7.78 3.30 -3.20
C ASN A 27 -8.41 2.37 -2.17
N THR A 28 -8.11 2.55 -0.89
CA THR A 28 -8.71 1.75 0.19
C THR A 28 -10.23 1.87 0.19
N LYS A 29 -10.76 3.10 0.05
CA LYS A 29 -12.21 3.32 -0.08
C LYS A 29 -12.81 2.62 -1.30
N LEU A 30 -12.15 2.67 -2.45
CA LEU A 30 -12.62 1.97 -3.65
C LEU A 30 -12.66 0.45 -3.45
N PHE A 31 -11.67 -0.10 -2.74
CA PHE A 31 -11.68 -1.52 -2.37
C PHE A 31 -12.83 -1.84 -1.42
N ASP A 32 -13.02 -1.03 -0.38
CA ASP A 32 -14.10 -1.22 0.60
C ASP A 32 -15.48 -1.19 -0.07
N GLU A 33 -15.73 -0.18 -0.92
CA GLU A 33 -16.98 -0.06 -1.70
C GLU A 33 -17.19 -1.25 -2.64
N HIS A 34 -16.11 -1.79 -3.24
CA HIS A 34 -16.20 -2.96 -4.10
C HIS A 34 -16.49 -4.23 -3.31
N VAL A 35 -15.86 -4.39 -2.14
CA VAL A 35 -16.12 -5.49 -1.21
C VAL A 35 -17.56 -5.45 -0.72
N GLU A 36 -18.11 -4.28 -0.38
CA GLU A 36 -19.51 -4.12 0.02
C GLU A 36 -20.48 -4.53 -1.10
N LYS A 37 -20.21 -4.14 -2.36
CA LYS A 37 -21.00 -4.58 -3.51
C LYS A 37 -20.98 -6.09 -3.70
N ILE A 38 -19.82 -6.72 -3.53
CA ILE A 38 -19.69 -8.19 -3.61
C ILE A 38 -20.43 -8.85 -2.45
N LYS A 39 -20.33 -8.33 -1.23
CA LYS A 39 -21.05 -8.84 -0.06
C LYS A 39 -22.57 -8.82 -0.27
N ALA A 40 -23.10 -7.77 -0.88
CA ALA A 40 -24.52 -7.60 -1.18
C ALA A 40 -25.03 -8.43 -2.39
N SER A 41 -24.14 -9.08 -3.14
CA SER A 41 -24.55 -9.89 -4.30
C SER A 41 -25.17 -11.24 -3.91
N ASP A 42 -25.92 -11.86 -4.82
CA ASP A 42 -26.54 -13.18 -4.64
C ASP A 42 -25.55 -14.37 -4.78
N LEU A 43 -24.26 -14.08 -4.86
CA LEU A 43 -23.21 -15.09 -4.99
C LEU A 43 -23.06 -15.92 -3.71
N THR A 44 -22.58 -17.15 -3.86
CA THR A 44 -22.20 -17.97 -2.71
C THR A 44 -21.01 -17.33 -1.97
N GLN A 45 -20.90 -17.54 -0.66
CA GLN A 45 -19.77 -17.00 0.12
C GLN A 45 -18.40 -17.38 -0.46
N LYS A 46 -18.27 -18.60 -0.99
CA LYS A 46 -17.06 -19.09 -1.65
C LYS A 46 -16.71 -18.28 -2.91
N GLU A 47 -17.70 -17.92 -3.73
CA GLU A 47 -17.50 -17.09 -4.92
C GLU A 47 -17.13 -15.66 -4.53
N LYS A 48 -17.83 -15.08 -3.53
CA LYS A 48 -17.51 -13.75 -3.00
C LYS A 48 -16.06 -13.66 -2.55
N LEU A 49 -15.62 -14.64 -1.76
CA LEU A 49 -14.24 -14.74 -1.29
C LEU A 49 -13.24 -14.84 -2.43
N ASN A 50 -13.51 -15.66 -3.44
CA ASN A 50 -12.59 -15.83 -4.56
C ASN A 50 -12.46 -14.57 -5.43
N ILE A 51 -13.56 -13.84 -5.66
CA ILE A 51 -13.51 -12.57 -6.41
C ILE A 51 -12.71 -11.52 -5.63
N ILE A 52 -12.95 -11.42 -4.33
CA ILE A 52 -12.23 -10.47 -3.46
C ILE A 52 -10.73 -10.84 -3.39
N ASP A 53 -10.41 -12.12 -3.27
CA ASP A 53 -9.04 -12.63 -3.28
C ASP A 53 -8.33 -12.30 -4.60
N GLU A 54 -8.94 -12.60 -5.74
CA GLU A 54 -8.39 -12.25 -7.05
C GLU A 54 -8.15 -10.75 -7.21
N MET A 55 -9.09 -9.92 -6.73
CA MET A 55 -8.97 -8.47 -6.78
C MET A 55 -7.75 -7.99 -5.99
N TYR A 56 -7.55 -8.48 -4.76
CA TYR A 56 -6.40 -8.13 -3.93
C TYR A 56 -5.10 -8.67 -4.53
N TYR A 57 -5.09 -9.89 -5.05
CA TYR A 57 -3.95 -10.49 -5.73
C TYR A 57 -3.50 -9.69 -6.96
N LYS A 58 -4.44 -9.30 -7.84
CA LYS A 58 -4.16 -8.46 -9.03
C LYS A 58 -3.58 -7.10 -8.65
N ASN A 59 -3.87 -6.60 -7.45
CA ASN A 59 -3.32 -5.36 -6.91
C ASN A 59 -2.03 -5.55 -6.11
N GLY A 60 -1.43 -6.74 -6.13
CA GLY A 60 -0.13 -7.02 -5.52
C GLY A 60 -0.18 -7.17 -4.00
N TYR A 61 -1.35 -7.48 -3.44
CA TYR A 61 -1.46 -7.96 -2.07
C TYR A 61 -1.12 -9.45 -2.00
N LYS A 62 -0.64 -9.90 -0.85
CA LYS A 62 -0.39 -11.31 -0.54
C LYS A 62 -1.41 -11.79 0.47
N ILE A 63 -1.79 -13.06 0.39
CA ILE A 63 -2.68 -13.68 1.38
C ILE A 63 -1.85 -13.97 2.62
N ALA A 64 -2.20 -13.35 3.75
CA ALA A 64 -1.62 -13.66 5.05
C ALA A 64 -2.42 -14.78 5.74
N HIS A 65 -3.75 -14.73 5.63
CA HIS A 65 -4.66 -15.72 6.21
C HIS A 65 -5.97 -15.81 5.42
N LYS A 66 -6.50 -17.02 5.23
CA LYS A 66 -7.78 -17.25 4.53
C LYS A 66 -8.59 -18.32 5.24
N THR A 67 -9.81 -17.98 5.62
CA THR A 67 -10.82 -18.86 6.21
C THR A 67 -12.17 -18.64 5.48
N LEU A 68 -13.22 -19.37 5.88
CA LEU A 68 -14.56 -19.23 5.28
C LEU A 68 -15.19 -17.86 5.54
N ASP A 69 -14.86 -17.22 6.67
CA ASP A 69 -15.50 -15.97 7.09
C ASP A 69 -14.51 -14.79 7.17
N LEU A 70 -13.21 -15.04 7.00
CA LEU A 70 -12.16 -14.03 7.12
C LEU A 70 -11.10 -14.19 6.04
N LEU A 71 -10.85 -13.11 5.30
CA LEU A 71 -9.72 -12.95 4.42
C LEU A 71 -8.80 -11.85 4.96
N VAL A 72 -7.55 -12.20 5.25
CA VAL A 72 -6.49 -11.26 5.64
C VAL A 72 -5.47 -11.19 4.51
N VAL A 73 -5.34 -10.01 3.94
CA VAL A 73 -4.36 -9.72 2.89
C VAL A 73 -3.38 -8.67 3.38
N GLU A 74 -2.13 -8.81 2.98
CA GLU A 74 -1.05 -7.90 3.36
C GLU A 74 -0.38 -7.29 2.13
N LYS A 75 -0.03 -6.01 2.22
CA LYS A 75 0.81 -5.36 1.20
C LYS A 75 1.79 -4.41 1.83
N LYS A 76 3.01 -4.49 1.33
CA LYS A 76 4.07 -3.55 1.68
C LYS A 76 4.10 -2.44 0.65
N HIS A 77 3.69 -1.25 1.05
CA HIS A 77 3.63 -0.11 0.14
C HIS A 77 5.01 0.54 0.00
N PHE A 78 5.51 0.57 -1.23
CA PHE A 78 6.64 1.41 -1.58
C PHE A 78 6.18 2.87 -1.62
N ASN A 79 6.81 3.74 -0.82
CA ASN A 79 6.44 5.15 -0.72
C ASN A 79 7.52 6.00 -1.40
N LEU A 80 7.20 6.54 -2.58
CA LEU A 80 8.10 7.36 -3.38
C LEU A 80 8.44 8.68 -2.67
N GLY A 81 7.49 9.23 -1.92
CA GLY A 81 7.73 10.42 -1.10
C GLY A 81 8.80 10.18 -0.03
N VAL A 82 8.71 9.08 0.71
CA VAL A 82 9.72 8.71 1.72
C VAL A 82 11.08 8.44 1.06
N LEU A 83 11.11 7.79 -0.10
CA LEU A 83 12.36 7.62 -0.85
C LEU A 83 13.02 8.96 -1.16
N PHE A 84 12.28 9.92 -1.71
CA PHE A 84 12.80 11.24 -2.04
C PHE A 84 13.20 12.06 -0.81
N ILE A 85 12.49 11.91 0.32
CA ILE A 85 12.90 12.53 1.58
C ILE A 85 14.25 11.96 2.04
N PHE A 86 14.44 10.64 1.99
CA PHE A 86 15.72 10.02 2.35
C PHE A 86 16.86 10.47 1.44
N PHE A 87 16.61 10.58 0.13
CA PHE A 87 17.57 11.14 -0.83
C PHE A 87 17.87 12.62 -0.60
N GLY A 88 16.85 13.43 -0.28
CA GLY A 88 17.00 14.86 -0.03
C GLY A 88 17.78 15.16 1.25
N LEU A 89 17.59 14.36 2.30
CA LEU A 89 18.32 14.49 3.57
C LEU A 89 19.73 13.91 3.49
N LEU A 90 19.89 12.78 2.79
CA LEU A 90 21.12 12.00 2.75
C LEU A 90 21.40 11.56 1.32
N SER A 91 22.07 12.40 0.52
CA SER A 91 22.18 12.16 -0.93
C SER A 91 22.84 10.84 -1.31
N TYR A 92 23.95 10.48 -0.64
CA TYR A 92 24.69 9.25 -0.92
C TYR A 92 24.16 8.04 -0.13
N PHE A 93 23.60 8.27 1.05
CA PHE A 93 23.14 7.20 1.95
C PHE A 93 21.62 6.96 1.91
N GLY A 94 20.86 7.81 1.23
CA GLY A 94 19.41 7.80 1.20
C GLY A 94 18.84 6.51 0.63
N LEU A 95 19.41 5.99 -0.47
CA LEU A 95 18.94 4.75 -1.08
C LEU A 95 19.27 3.51 -0.23
N PRO A 96 20.51 3.32 0.28
CA PRO A 96 20.80 2.25 1.23
C PRO A 96 19.94 2.32 2.50
N LEU A 97 19.74 3.51 3.07
CA LEU A 97 18.94 3.69 4.28
C LEU A 97 17.45 3.46 4.02
N TYR A 98 16.93 3.91 2.89
CA TYR A 98 15.56 3.61 2.49
C TYR A 98 15.38 2.10 2.26
N TYR A 99 16.36 1.42 1.67
CA TYR A 99 16.31 -0.03 1.52
C TYR A 99 16.26 -0.75 2.88
N ILE A 100 17.10 -0.35 3.84
CA ILE A 100 17.08 -0.90 5.21
C ILE A 100 15.74 -0.61 5.88
N TYR A 101 15.28 0.65 5.83
CA TYR A 101 13.99 1.06 6.36
C TYR A 101 12.86 0.24 5.74
N TYR A 102 12.82 0.14 4.41
CA TYR A 102 11.84 -0.66 3.71
C TYR A 102 11.95 -2.10 4.16
N ARG A 103 13.10 -2.76 4.12
CA ARG A 103 13.21 -4.20 4.41
C ARG A 103 12.86 -4.55 5.85
N PHE A 104 13.39 -3.82 6.83
CA PHE A 104 13.39 -4.23 8.23
C PHE A 104 12.42 -3.44 9.13
N ILE A 105 12.14 -2.18 8.81
CA ILE A 105 11.37 -1.28 9.68
C ILE A 105 9.92 -1.18 9.21
N LEU A 106 9.71 -1.05 7.90
CA LEU A 106 8.37 -0.87 7.34
C LEU A 106 7.57 -2.17 7.44
N LYS A 107 6.58 -2.19 8.32
CA LYS A 107 5.64 -3.31 8.44
C LYS A 107 4.66 -3.33 7.25
N PRO A 108 4.28 -4.51 6.74
CA PRO A 108 3.22 -4.60 5.76
C PRO A 108 1.90 -4.13 6.37
N GLU A 109 1.04 -3.54 5.55
CA GLU A 109 -0.30 -3.14 5.92
C GLU A 109 -1.23 -4.35 5.76
N GLU A 110 -1.92 -4.74 6.83
CA GLU A 110 -2.91 -5.82 6.83
C GLU A 110 -4.31 -5.24 6.61
N ILE A 111 -5.03 -5.78 5.63
CA ILE A 111 -6.44 -5.53 5.40
C ILE A 111 -7.20 -6.80 5.78
N ARG A 112 -8.22 -6.64 6.64
CA ARG A 112 -9.07 -7.72 7.13
C ARG A 112 -10.46 -7.54 6.57
N VAL A 113 -10.92 -8.52 5.80
CA VAL A 113 -12.28 -8.58 5.28
C VAL A 113 -13.01 -9.71 5.99
N SER A 114 -13.94 -9.37 6.88
CA SER A 114 -14.84 -10.32 7.53
C SER A 114 -16.16 -10.43 6.78
N PHE A 115 -16.77 -11.62 6.77
CA PHE A 115 -18.07 -11.91 6.21
C PHE A 115 -18.99 -12.45 7.32
N GLU A 116 -19.29 -11.59 8.30
CA GLU A 116 -20.42 -11.80 9.24
C GLU A 116 -21.73 -11.31 8.64
#